data_AF-A0A2V8U902-F1
#
_entry.id   AF-A0A2V8U902-F1
#
_cell.length_a   1.000
_cell.length_b   1.000
_cell.length_c   1.000
_cell.angle_alpha   90.00
_cell.angle_beta   90.00
_cell.angle_gamma   90.00
#
_symmetry.space_group_name_H-M   'P 1'
#
loop_
_entity.id
_entity.type
_entity.pdbx_description
1 polymer ?
#
loop_
_entity_poly.entity_id
_entity_poly.type
_entity_poly.pdbx_seq_one_letter_code
_entity_poly.pdbx_strand_id
1 'polypeptide(L)'
;MNGFTTIRDLETEGALFGDAELRDAIGDGIVPGPRMQVATRAISTTGNYALLGYAPEVTVPKGVQIADGPWEIRKAVREQIEHGADWIKFYGDYRKFLPTGEIVDLRVTMTQEEMDALVDEAGRRHRPAAAHCYGDDAARAAIRAGVRSVEHGLFLDDATLKMMLDKGVYYCPTLAAYHVSWEESPTPAWKKVVDGHRDTFQRALRMKLKIASGSDAGDFPPASAARELELMVEAGMPALKAIQAATLVDAELLGWQDRIGAVEPGKLADVIAVDGNPLADISALRRVRFVMKGGEVFRER
;
A
#
# COMPACT_ATOMS: atom_id res chain seq x y z
N MET A 1 -15.79 9.68 9.12
CA MET A 1 -15.97 8.67 8.05
C MET A 1 -15.72 9.34 6.72
N ASN A 2 -14.68 8.90 6.00
CA ASN A 2 -14.06 9.66 4.90
C ASN A 2 -14.31 9.05 3.51
N GLY A 3 -15.27 8.12 3.39
CA GLY A 3 -15.70 7.58 2.10
C GLY A 3 -14.92 6.38 1.55
N PHE A 4 -13.91 5.88 2.27
CA PHE A 4 -13.24 4.62 1.91
C PHE A 4 -14.03 3.45 2.49
N THR A 5 -14.71 2.69 1.63
CA THR A 5 -15.58 1.55 2.01
C THR A 5 -14.87 0.20 1.95
N THR A 6 -13.73 0.13 1.26
CA THR A 6 -12.82 -1.02 1.21
C THR A 6 -11.39 -0.52 1.34
N ILE A 7 -10.55 -1.23 2.10
CA ILE A 7 -9.12 -0.96 2.23
C ILE A 7 -8.31 -2.25 2.12
N ARG A 8 -7.04 -2.10 1.78
CA ARG A 8 -6.01 -3.14 1.95
C ARG A 8 -5.05 -2.69 3.04
N ASP A 9 -5.10 -3.36 4.18
CA ASP A 9 -4.14 -3.16 5.25
C ASP A 9 -2.93 -4.06 4.99
N LEU A 10 -1.76 -3.46 4.82
CA LEU A 10 -0.55 -4.18 4.41
C LEU A 10 0.40 -4.48 5.55
N GLU A 11 0.16 -3.93 6.75
CA GLU A 11 0.95 -4.25 7.94
C GLU A 11 0.35 -3.59 9.18
N THR A 12 0.32 -4.32 10.30
CA THR A 12 -0.16 -3.80 11.59
C THR A 12 0.81 -2.89 12.35
N GLU A 13 2.05 -2.80 11.87
CA GLU A 13 3.21 -2.11 12.46
C GLU A 13 3.37 -2.33 13.98
N GLY A 14 3.11 -3.56 14.43
CA GLY A 14 3.30 -3.96 15.83
C GLY A 14 2.02 -4.30 16.58
N ALA A 15 0.84 -4.17 15.96
CA ALA A 15 -0.40 -4.74 16.50
C ALA A 15 -0.59 -6.23 16.16
N LEU A 16 0.51 -6.95 15.85
CA LEU A 16 0.55 -8.37 15.55
C LEU A 16 -0.45 -8.75 14.43
N PHE A 17 -1.51 -9.48 14.77
CA PHE A 17 -2.53 -9.97 13.83
C PHE A 17 -3.87 -9.20 13.96
N GLY A 18 -3.85 -8.05 14.64
CA GLY A 18 -5.06 -7.32 15.01
C GLY A 18 -5.86 -6.76 13.82
N ASP A 19 -5.25 -6.60 12.65
CA ASP A 19 -5.96 -6.25 11.41
C ASP A 19 -6.90 -7.37 10.95
N ALA A 20 -6.50 -8.64 11.06
CA ALA A 20 -7.35 -9.79 10.78
C ALA A 20 -8.52 -9.87 11.77
N GLU A 21 -8.25 -9.68 13.06
CA GLU A 21 -9.30 -9.63 14.09
C GLU A 21 -10.28 -8.49 13.84
N LEU A 22 -9.79 -7.30 13.45
CA LEU A 22 -10.62 -6.16 13.11
C LEU A 22 -11.44 -6.41 11.83
N ARG A 23 -10.83 -6.98 10.78
CA ARG A 23 -11.54 -7.38 9.55
C ARG A 23 -12.70 -8.30 9.89
N ASP A 24 -12.47 -9.31 10.71
CA ASP A 24 -13.47 -10.32 11.06
C ASP A 24 -14.57 -9.70 11.92
N ALA A 25 -14.22 -8.88 12.91
CA ALA A 25 -15.19 -8.13 13.72
C ALA A 25 -16.07 -7.17 12.89
N ILE A 26 -15.50 -6.54 11.85
CA ILE A 26 -16.28 -5.72 10.90
C ILE A 26 -17.16 -6.62 10.01
N GLY A 27 -16.64 -7.77 9.57
CA GLY A 27 -17.38 -8.75 8.77
C GLY A 27 -18.60 -9.30 9.50
N ASP A 28 -18.45 -9.54 10.81
CA ASP A 28 -19.50 -10.03 11.71
C ASP A 28 -20.44 -8.92 12.23
N GLY A 29 -20.18 -7.66 11.86
CA GLY A 29 -21.01 -6.51 12.27
C GLY A 29 -20.86 -6.10 13.74
N ILE A 30 -19.79 -6.54 14.42
CA ILE A 30 -19.50 -6.20 15.82
C ILE A 30 -19.08 -4.72 15.93
N VAL A 31 -18.28 -4.24 14.98
CA VAL A 31 -17.85 -2.83 14.90
C VAL A 31 -18.01 -2.29 13.48
N PRO A 32 -18.32 -0.99 13.29
CA PRO A 32 -18.40 -0.39 11.97
C PRO A 32 -16.99 -0.20 11.38
N GLY A 33 -16.84 -0.45 10.08
CA GLY A 33 -15.58 -0.23 9.38
C GLY A 33 -15.65 -0.59 7.89
N PRO A 34 -14.59 -0.30 7.11
CA PRO A 34 -14.50 -0.70 5.70
C PRO A 34 -14.39 -2.22 5.57
N ARG A 35 -14.64 -2.76 4.38
CA ARG A 35 -14.18 -4.13 4.06
C ARG A 35 -12.66 -4.11 4.03
N MET A 36 -12.03 -5.13 4.59
CA MET A 36 -10.57 -5.19 4.64
C MET A 36 -10.08 -6.45 3.93
N GLN A 37 -8.99 -6.29 3.17
CA GLN A 37 -8.04 -7.37 2.93
C GLN A 37 -6.77 -7.03 3.71
N VAL A 38 -6.21 -8.02 4.42
CA VAL A 38 -5.20 -7.76 5.44
C VAL A 38 -3.95 -8.59 5.19
N ALA A 39 -2.78 -8.07 5.56
CA ALA A 39 -1.52 -8.80 5.46
C ALA A 39 -0.99 -9.28 6.81
N THR A 40 -1.59 -8.84 7.92
CA THR A 40 -1.10 -9.06 9.28
C THR A 40 0.28 -8.43 9.49
N ARG A 41 1.31 -9.21 9.78
CA ARG A 41 2.68 -8.68 9.88
C ARG A 41 3.35 -8.78 8.52
N ALA A 42 4.12 -7.77 8.15
CA ALA A 42 5.03 -7.93 7.03
C ALA A 42 6.22 -8.81 7.40
N ILE A 43 6.88 -9.36 6.38
CA ILE A 43 8.09 -10.17 6.54
C ILE A 43 9.32 -9.33 6.19
N SER A 44 10.35 -9.42 7.03
CA SER A 44 11.66 -8.80 6.81
C SER A 44 12.79 -9.75 7.24
N THR A 45 14.03 -9.37 7.01
CA THR A 45 15.24 -10.16 7.32
C THR A 45 15.99 -9.60 8.52
N THR A 46 16.86 -10.40 9.12
CA THR A 46 17.67 -9.96 10.27
C THR A 46 18.52 -8.74 9.92
N GLY A 47 18.56 -7.77 10.83
CA GLY A 47 19.28 -6.50 10.66
C GLY A 47 18.43 -5.38 10.05
N ASN A 48 17.24 -5.71 9.54
CA ASN A 48 16.28 -4.74 9.01
C ASN A 48 15.13 -4.51 10.00
N TYR A 49 14.40 -3.40 9.84
CA TYR A 49 13.26 -3.04 10.69
C TYR A 49 13.58 -2.95 12.21
N ALA A 50 14.76 -2.43 12.55
CA ALA A 50 15.16 -2.28 13.94
C ALA A 50 14.50 -1.06 14.60
N LEU A 51 13.88 -1.25 15.77
CA LEU A 51 13.50 -0.14 16.63
C LEU A 51 14.75 0.56 17.15
N LEU A 52 14.82 1.88 17.01
CA LEU A 52 15.95 2.69 17.43
C LEU A 52 15.78 3.13 18.90
N GLY A 53 16.91 3.37 19.58
CA GLY A 53 16.92 3.91 20.94
C GLY A 53 16.90 2.88 22.08
N TYR A 54 16.95 1.59 21.75
CA TYR A 54 17.06 0.50 22.73
C TYR A 54 18.47 -0.08 22.76
N ALA A 55 18.90 -0.59 23.92
CA ALA A 55 20.17 -1.28 24.05
C ALA A 55 20.14 -2.60 23.25
N PRO A 56 21.23 -2.99 22.56
CA PRO A 56 21.25 -4.17 21.67
C PRO A 56 20.82 -5.49 22.33
N GLU A 57 21.04 -5.63 23.63
CA GLU A 57 20.69 -6.79 24.44
C GLU A 57 19.20 -6.88 24.82
N VAL A 58 18.43 -5.82 24.61
CA VAL A 58 17.00 -5.79 24.94
C VAL A 58 16.19 -6.32 23.77
N THR A 59 15.47 -7.43 23.99
CA THR A 59 14.48 -7.92 23.03
C THR A 59 13.22 -7.06 23.12
N VAL A 60 12.94 -6.33 22.05
CA VAL A 60 11.72 -5.53 21.90
C VAL A 60 10.79 -6.15 20.86
N PRO A 61 9.46 -5.93 20.96
CA PRO A 61 8.54 -6.30 19.89
C PRO A 61 8.97 -5.68 18.56
N LYS A 62 8.82 -6.43 17.47
CA LYS A 62 9.06 -5.94 16.11
C LYS A 62 7.73 -5.85 15.37
N GLY A 63 7.54 -4.79 14.58
CA GLY A 63 6.35 -4.65 13.72
C GLY A 63 6.26 -5.77 12.69
N VAL A 64 7.40 -6.12 12.11
CA VAL A 64 7.57 -7.22 11.16
C VAL A 64 7.84 -8.57 11.84
N GLN A 65 7.57 -9.65 11.11
CA GLN A 65 8.16 -10.96 11.36
C GLN A 65 9.53 -11.07 10.68
N ILE A 66 10.55 -11.44 11.45
CA ILE A 66 11.89 -11.69 10.93
C ILE A 66 12.02 -13.16 10.53
N ALA A 67 12.55 -13.41 9.33
CA ALA A 67 12.88 -14.74 8.82
C ALA A 67 14.05 -14.64 7.85
N ASP A 68 14.98 -15.59 7.92
CA ASP A 68 16.19 -15.60 7.11
C ASP A 68 16.32 -16.91 6.31
N GLY A 69 16.54 -16.79 5.01
CA GLY A 69 16.60 -17.89 4.06
C GLY A 69 15.23 -18.40 3.60
N PRO A 70 15.19 -19.10 2.45
CA PRO A 70 13.94 -19.42 1.76
C PRO A 70 12.98 -20.30 2.58
N TRP A 71 13.50 -21.17 3.45
CA TRP A 71 12.66 -22.08 4.23
C TRP A 71 11.99 -21.40 5.43
N GLU A 72 12.70 -20.48 6.09
CA GLU A 72 12.09 -19.67 7.15
C GLU A 72 11.07 -18.70 6.57
N ILE A 73 11.35 -18.12 5.40
CA ILE A 73 10.40 -17.27 4.68
C ILE A 73 9.12 -18.04 4.34
N ARG A 74 9.23 -19.28 3.84
CA ARG A 74 8.05 -20.13 3.60
C ARG A 74 7.27 -20.41 4.88
N LYS A 75 7.96 -20.64 5.99
CA LYS A 75 7.32 -20.82 7.30
C LYS A 75 6.58 -19.54 7.73
N ALA A 76 7.22 -18.38 7.61
CA ALA A 76 6.63 -17.08 7.95
C ALA A 76 5.39 -16.76 7.11
N VAL A 77 5.40 -17.08 5.81
CA VAL A 77 4.21 -16.97 4.95
C VAL A 77 3.06 -17.85 5.46
N ARG A 78 3.36 -19.11 5.83
CA ARG A 78 2.34 -20.02 6.37
C ARG A 78 1.75 -19.51 7.67
N GLU A 79 2.58 -18.96 8.56
CA GLU A 79 2.15 -18.38 9.83
C GLU A 79 1.27 -17.15 9.60
N GLN A 80 1.60 -16.24 8.68
CA GLN A 80 0.70 -15.10 8.36
C GLN A 80 -0.67 -15.61 7.86
N ILE A 81 -0.67 -16.63 7.00
CA ILE A 81 -1.92 -17.19 6.47
C ILE A 81 -2.72 -17.93 7.55
N GLU A 82 -2.04 -18.65 8.45
CA GLU A 82 -2.66 -19.28 9.63
C GLU A 82 -3.37 -18.23 10.50
N HIS A 83 -2.78 -17.04 10.62
CA HIS A 83 -3.37 -15.90 11.33
C HIS A 83 -4.33 -15.05 10.48
N GLY A 84 -4.77 -15.57 9.34
CA GLY A 84 -5.86 -14.99 8.56
C GLY A 84 -5.43 -13.97 7.51
N ALA A 85 -4.16 -13.89 7.13
CA ALA A 85 -3.72 -12.97 6.08
C ALA A 85 -4.37 -13.28 4.70
N ASP A 86 -4.90 -12.25 4.06
CA ASP A 86 -5.36 -12.27 2.67
C ASP A 86 -4.25 -11.92 1.67
N TRP A 87 -3.24 -11.19 2.14
CA TRP A 87 -2.06 -10.77 1.40
C TRP A 87 -0.80 -11.16 2.14
N ILE A 88 0.31 -11.26 1.41
CA ILE A 88 1.64 -11.32 2.02
C ILE A 88 2.36 -10.03 1.71
N LYS A 89 2.82 -9.33 2.75
CA LYS A 89 3.66 -8.14 2.61
C LYS A 89 5.10 -8.48 2.99
N PHE A 90 6.06 -7.91 2.26
CA PHE A 90 7.46 -7.95 2.68
C PHE A 90 8.22 -6.67 2.33
N TYR A 91 9.35 -6.49 3.00
CA TYR A 91 10.32 -5.43 2.77
C TYR A 91 11.38 -5.91 1.78
N GLY A 92 11.31 -5.40 0.54
CA GLY A 92 12.28 -5.73 -0.52
C GLY A 92 13.55 -4.89 -0.44
N ASP A 93 13.41 -3.64 -0.02
CA ASP A 93 14.45 -2.84 0.61
C ASP A 93 13.92 -2.35 1.97
N TYR A 94 14.79 -1.72 2.75
CA TYR A 94 14.37 -1.00 3.93
C TYR A 94 15.20 0.26 4.09
N ARG A 95 14.54 1.35 4.45
CA ARG A 95 15.18 2.66 4.61
C ARG A 95 15.40 3.02 6.07
N LYS A 96 16.41 3.86 6.27
CA LYS A 96 16.47 4.82 7.38
C LYS A 96 16.50 6.22 6.77
N PHE A 97 15.39 6.95 6.80
CA PHE A 97 15.45 8.39 6.64
C PHE A 97 15.99 9.00 7.93
N LEU A 98 16.94 9.93 7.80
CA LEU A 98 17.16 10.87 8.90
C LEU A 98 15.94 11.81 8.99
N PRO A 99 15.70 12.47 10.15
CA PRO A 99 14.67 13.51 10.25
C PRO A 99 14.83 14.63 9.22
N THR A 100 16.06 14.80 8.71
CA THR A 100 16.42 15.71 7.63
C THR A 100 15.93 15.26 6.25
N GLY A 101 15.40 14.04 6.08
CA GLY A 101 15.00 13.46 4.80
C GLY A 101 16.15 12.80 4.01
N GLU A 102 17.36 12.77 4.57
CA GLU A 102 18.48 12.08 3.94
C GLU A 102 18.27 10.56 3.96
N ILE A 103 18.50 9.94 2.80
CA ILE A 103 18.43 8.50 2.62
C ILE A 103 19.76 7.88 3.02
N VAL A 104 19.75 7.08 4.09
CA VAL A 104 20.98 6.43 4.59
C VAL A 104 21.25 5.10 3.88
N ASP A 105 20.19 4.36 3.54
CA ASP A 105 20.30 3.05 2.89
C ASP A 105 19.03 2.75 2.06
N LEU A 106 19.21 2.12 0.90
CA LEU A 106 18.17 1.58 0.00
C LEU A 106 18.54 0.20 -0.53
N ARG A 107 19.49 -0.49 0.11
CA ARG A 107 19.94 -1.80 -0.34
C ARG A 107 18.81 -2.82 -0.21
N VAL A 108 18.80 -3.73 -1.17
CA VAL A 108 17.88 -4.88 -1.16
C VAL A 108 18.11 -5.69 0.11
N THR A 109 17.04 -5.97 0.84
CA THR A 109 17.07 -6.62 2.16
C THR A 109 16.85 -8.12 2.09
N MET A 110 16.28 -8.62 0.99
CA MET A 110 16.07 -10.04 0.72
C MET A 110 16.84 -10.46 -0.53
N THR A 111 17.41 -11.66 -0.51
CA THR A 111 17.93 -12.32 -1.70
C THR A 111 16.80 -12.63 -2.67
N GLN A 112 17.15 -12.82 -3.96
CA GLN A 112 16.16 -13.25 -4.95
C GLN A 112 15.52 -14.60 -4.58
N GLU A 113 16.30 -15.54 -4.02
CA GLU A 113 15.81 -16.84 -3.59
C GLU A 113 14.73 -16.73 -2.49
N GLU A 114 14.92 -15.82 -1.53
CA GLU A 114 13.93 -15.53 -0.48
C GLU A 114 12.66 -14.91 -1.06
N MET A 115 12.77 -13.93 -1.96
CA MET A 115 11.61 -13.32 -2.61
C MET A 115 10.83 -14.34 -3.45
N ASP A 116 11.54 -15.18 -4.21
CA ASP A 116 10.93 -16.23 -5.03
C ASP A 116 10.22 -17.27 -4.14
N ALA A 117 10.83 -17.67 -3.03
CA ALA A 117 10.22 -18.58 -2.06
C ALA A 117 8.96 -18.00 -1.40
N LEU A 118 8.98 -16.70 -1.08
CA LEU A 118 7.84 -15.97 -0.53
C LEU A 118 6.66 -15.97 -1.49
N VAL A 119 6.89 -15.54 -2.74
CA VAL A 119 5.83 -15.42 -3.74
C VAL A 119 5.30 -16.78 -4.16
N ASP A 120 6.16 -17.80 -4.33
CA ASP A 120 5.73 -19.18 -4.62
C ASP A 120 4.84 -19.75 -3.49
N GLU A 121 5.25 -19.59 -2.22
CA GLU A 121 4.47 -20.12 -1.10
C GLU A 121 3.13 -19.41 -0.91
N ALA A 122 3.10 -18.08 -1.11
CA ALA A 122 1.88 -17.28 -1.08
C ALA A 122 0.92 -17.71 -2.22
N GLY A 123 1.46 -17.86 -3.43
CA GLY A 123 0.73 -18.27 -4.63
C GLY A 123 0.09 -19.65 -4.51
N ARG A 124 0.74 -20.62 -3.85
CA ARG A 124 0.17 -21.96 -3.57
C ARG A 124 -1.12 -21.93 -2.75
N ARG A 125 -1.37 -20.84 -2.02
CA ARG A 125 -2.59 -20.61 -1.22
C ARG A 125 -3.44 -19.47 -1.78
N HIS A 126 -3.22 -19.10 -3.03
CA HIS A 126 -3.92 -18.02 -3.73
C HIS A 126 -3.85 -16.67 -3.01
N ARG A 127 -2.75 -16.41 -2.29
CA ARG A 127 -2.52 -15.13 -1.63
C ARG A 127 -1.54 -14.29 -2.46
N PRO A 128 -1.94 -13.10 -2.93
CA PRO A 128 -1.03 -12.22 -3.64
C PRO A 128 0.00 -11.60 -2.69
N ALA A 129 1.18 -11.27 -3.23
CA ALA A 129 2.24 -10.61 -2.49
C ALA A 129 2.39 -9.13 -2.90
N ALA A 130 2.67 -8.27 -1.93
CA ALA A 130 3.02 -6.87 -2.12
C ALA A 130 4.43 -6.61 -1.57
N ALA A 131 5.25 -5.86 -2.31
CA ALA A 131 6.60 -5.51 -1.89
C ALA A 131 6.70 -4.02 -1.55
N HIS A 132 7.21 -3.71 -0.37
CA HIS A 132 7.77 -2.40 -0.12
C HIS A 132 9.09 -2.25 -0.89
N CYS A 133 9.17 -1.26 -1.77
CA CYS A 133 10.39 -0.93 -2.50
C CYS A 133 10.50 0.58 -2.69
N TYR A 134 11.63 1.17 -2.33
CA TYR A 134 11.93 2.56 -2.67
C TYR A 134 12.87 2.68 -3.86
N GLY A 135 13.89 1.83 -3.88
CA GLY A 135 14.91 1.78 -4.91
C GLY A 135 14.58 0.82 -6.04
N ASP A 136 15.21 1.07 -7.17
CA ASP A 136 14.99 0.29 -8.39
C ASP A 136 15.43 -1.18 -8.27
N ASP A 137 16.53 -1.46 -7.56
CA ASP A 137 17.04 -2.82 -7.37
C ASP A 137 16.04 -3.74 -6.67
N ALA A 138 15.42 -3.26 -5.59
CA ALA A 138 14.42 -4.01 -4.84
C ALA A 138 13.16 -4.23 -5.67
N ALA A 139 12.68 -3.19 -6.37
CA ALA A 139 11.54 -3.31 -7.26
C ALA A 139 11.78 -4.34 -8.36
N ARG A 140 12.94 -4.30 -9.03
CA ARG A 140 13.31 -5.30 -10.05
C ARG A 140 13.31 -6.72 -9.50
N ALA A 141 13.85 -6.93 -8.29
CA ALA A 141 13.88 -8.24 -7.64
C ALA A 141 12.48 -8.75 -7.30
N ALA A 142 11.64 -7.89 -6.72
CA ALA A 142 10.25 -8.22 -6.40
C ALA A 142 9.41 -8.53 -7.67
N ILE A 143 9.59 -7.75 -8.74
CA ILE A 143 8.91 -7.97 -10.02
C ILE A 143 9.36 -9.31 -10.67
N ARG A 144 10.63 -9.69 -10.52
CA ARG A 144 11.11 -11.01 -10.96
C ARG A 144 10.43 -12.14 -10.19
N ALA A 145 10.34 -12.02 -8.87
CA ALA A 145 9.67 -12.99 -7.99
C ALA A 145 8.17 -13.13 -8.29
N GLY A 146 7.54 -12.09 -8.84
CA GLY A 146 6.16 -12.12 -9.30
C GLY A 146 5.16 -11.49 -8.33
N VAL A 147 5.58 -10.46 -7.60
CA VAL A 147 4.66 -9.69 -6.75
C VAL A 147 3.52 -9.09 -7.57
N ARG A 148 2.36 -8.93 -6.92
CA ARG A 148 1.19 -8.32 -7.55
C ARG A 148 1.26 -6.79 -7.55
N SER A 149 1.88 -6.21 -6.53
CA SER A 149 2.09 -4.77 -6.45
C SER A 149 3.45 -4.41 -5.85
N VAL A 150 3.99 -3.30 -6.35
CA VAL A 150 5.12 -2.59 -5.75
C VAL A 150 4.55 -1.36 -5.06
N GLU A 151 4.85 -1.24 -3.77
CA GLU A 151 4.48 -0.10 -2.95
C GLU A 151 5.61 0.93 -2.95
N HIS A 152 5.25 2.20 -2.93
CA HIS A 152 6.11 3.38 -2.91
C HIS A 152 6.84 3.66 -4.23
N GLY A 153 7.87 2.88 -4.58
CA GLY A 153 8.65 3.02 -5.82
C GLY A 153 9.12 4.45 -6.10
N LEU A 154 9.88 5.06 -5.19
CA LEU A 154 10.29 6.47 -5.28
C LEU A 154 11.20 6.72 -6.47
N PHE A 155 12.16 5.82 -6.70
CA PHE A 155 13.26 6.02 -7.63
C PHE A 155 13.37 4.81 -8.57
N LEU A 156 12.35 4.62 -9.42
CA LEU A 156 12.32 3.52 -10.39
C LEU A 156 12.80 3.96 -11.77
N ASP A 157 13.65 3.17 -12.41
CA ASP A 157 14.12 3.40 -13.78
C ASP A 157 13.06 3.00 -14.81
N ASP A 158 13.16 3.55 -16.02
CA ASP A 158 12.25 3.24 -17.13
C ASP A 158 12.23 1.74 -17.48
N ALA A 159 13.36 1.06 -17.35
CA ALA A 159 13.45 -0.38 -17.56
C ALA A 159 12.58 -1.16 -16.56
N THR A 160 12.54 -0.72 -15.30
CA THR A 160 11.76 -1.35 -14.24
C THR A 160 10.28 -1.04 -14.37
N LEU A 161 9.92 0.22 -14.69
CA LEU A 161 8.55 0.58 -15.03
C LEU A 161 8.04 -0.24 -16.22
N LYS A 162 8.88 -0.45 -17.24
CA LYS A 162 8.57 -1.34 -18.35
C LYS A 162 8.40 -2.80 -17.90
N MET A 163 9.23 -3.30 -16.99
CA MET A 163 9.04 -4.64 -16.41
C MET A 163 7.70 -4.77 -15.68
N MET A 164 7.29 -3.74 -14.91
CA MET A 164 5.98 -3.71 -14.27
C MET A 164 4.85 -3.78 -15.30
N LEU A 165 4.94 -2.96 -16.36
CA LEU A 165 3.97 -2.95 -17.44
C LEU A 165 3.85 -4.33 -18.12
N ASP A 166 4.99 -4.92 -18.52
CA ASP A 166 5.04 -6.20 -19.24
C ASP A 166 4.49 -7.36 -18.40
N LYS A 167 4.68 -7.33 -17.08
CA LYS A 167 4.20 -8.36 -16.15
C LYS A 167 2.84 -8.03 -15.53
N GLY A 168 2.27 -6.86 -15.80
CA GLY A 168 1.01 -6.42 -15.20
C GLY A 168 1.08 -6.17 -13.69
N VAL A 169 2.26 -5.80 -13.16
CA VAL A 169 2.46 -5.46 -11.75
C VAL A 169 1.90 -4.07 -11.49
N TYR A 170 1.12 -3.93 -10.42
CA TYR A 170 0.53 -2.65 -10.03
C TYR A 170 1.56 -1.76 -9.34
N TYR A 171 1.46 -0.46 -9.61
CA TYR A 171 2.21 0.56 -8.90
C TYR A 171 1.30 1.24 -7.88
N CYS A 172 1.62 1.14 -6.59
CA CYS A 172 0.92 1.82 -5.51
C CYS A 172 1.87 2.88 -4.91
N PRO A 173 1.75 4.16 -5.30
CA PRO A 173 2.80 5.14 -5.08
C PRO A 173 2.87 5.65 -3.64
N THR A 174 1.76 5.79 -2.91
CA THR A 174 1.76 6.39 -1.56
C THR A 174 2.44 7.77 -1.51
N LEU A 175 2.10 8.64 -2.46
CA LEU A 175 2.64 10.01 -2.54
C LEU A 175 2.43 10.79 -1.24
N ALA A 176 1.29 10.59 -0.59
CA ALA A 176 0.88 11.29 0.63
C ALA A 176 1.88 11.13 1.77
N ALA A 177 2.43 9.94 2.00
CA ALA A 177 3.41 9.67 3.05
C ALA A 177 4.61 10.63 2.98
N TYR A 178 5.15 10.83 1.78
CA TYR A 178 6.32 11.68 1.54
C TYR A 178 6.01 13.15 1.62
N HIS A 179 4.83 13.52 1.12
CA HIS A 179 4.36 14.89 1.16
C HIS A 179 4.11 15.34 2.60
N VAL A 180 3.52 14.49 3.46
CA VAL A 180 3.33 14.80 4.87
C VAL A 180 4.67 14.98 5.58
N SER A 181 5.62 14.05 5.42
CA SER A 181 6.95 14.20 6.04
C SER A 181 7.69 15.46 5.58
N TRP A 182 7.55 15.83 4.30
CA TRP A 182 8.12 17.08 3.78
C TRP A 182 7.42 18.33 4.31
N GLU A 183 6.09 18.32 4.43
CA GLU A 183 5.30 19.43 4.98
C GLU A 183 5.62 19.67 6.46
N GLU A 184 5.87 18.61 7.23
CA GLU A 184 6.31 18.67 8.62
C GLU A 184 7.78 19.12 8.78
N SER A 185 8.66 18.70 7.86
CA SER A 185 10.10 18.99 7.87
C SER A 185 10.59 19.40 6.47
N PRO A 186 10.42 20.66 6.06
CA PRO A 186 10.68 21.11 4.69
C PRO A 186 12.17 21.32 4.40
N THR A 187 12.92 20.22 4.32
CA THR A 187 14.36 20.23 4.02
C THR A 187 14.65 20.03 2.53
N PRO A 188 15.86 20.38 2.05
CA PRO A 188 16.28 20.06 0.69
C PRO A 188 16.29 18.55 0.38
N ALA A 189 16.54 17.68 1.36
CA ALA A 189 16.56 16.24 1.12
C ALA A 189 15.13 15.69 0.96
N TRP A 190 14.19 16.11 1.80
CA TRP A 190 12.77 15.78 1.60
C TRP A 190 12.23 16.30 0.28
N LYS A 191 12.63 17.51 -0.13
CA LYS A 191 12.24 18.04 -1.43
C LYS A 191 12.71 17.15 -2.59
N LYS A 192 13.95 16.62 -2.52
CA LYS A 192 14.46 15.65 -3.52
C LYS A 192 13.67 14.35 -3.52
N VAL A 193 13.26 13.85 -2.36
CA VAL A 193 12.42 12.66 -2.24
C VAL A 193 11.07 12.88 -2.94
N VAL A 194 10.38 13.96 -2.60
CA VAL A 194 9.08 14.32 -3.19
C VAL A 194 9.19 14.54 -4.69
N ASP A 195 10.22 15.26 -5.16
CA ASP A 195 10.40 15.54 -6.59
C ASP A 195 10.76 14.29 -7.40
N GLY A 196 11.68 13.45 -6.88
CA GLY A 196 12.07 12.21 -7.55
C GLY A 196 10.92 11.21 -7.62
N HIS A 197 10.13 11.13 -6.55
CA HIS A 197 8.93 10.28 -6.53
C HIS A 197 7.85 10.78 -7.50
N ARG A 198 7.62 12.10 -7.56
CA ARG A 198 6.73 12.72 -8.55
C ARG A 198 7.19 12.42 -9.98
N ASP A 199 8.49 12.48 -10.26
CA ASP A 199 9.04 12.11 -11.57
C ASP A 199 8.76 10.64 -11.92
N THR A 200 9.02 9.71 -11.01
CA THR A 200 8.71 8.28 -11.20
C THR A 200 7.23 8.06 -11.48
N PHE A 201 6.34 8.68 -10.69
CA PHE A 201 4.90 8.62 -10.91
C PHE A 201 4.50 9.14 -12.29
N GLN A 202 5.05 10.28 -12.71
CA GLN A 202 4.78 10.86 -14.03
C GLN A 202 5.25 9.97 -15.18
N ARG A 203 6.41 9.30 -15.03
CA ARG A 203 6.89 8.31 -16.01
C ARG A 203 5.97 7.09 -16.06
N ALA A 204 5.57 6.55 -14.91
CA ALA A 204 4.61 5.45 -14.82
C ALA A 204 3.27 5.79 -15.50
N LEU A 205 2.76 7.01 -15.28
CA LEU A 205 1.54 7.51 -15.90
C LEU A 205 1.66 7.61 -17.43
N ARG A 206 2.77 8.16 -17.94
CA ARG A 206 3.04 8.24 -19.40
C ARG A 206 3.12 6.86 -20.04
N MET A 207 3.70 5.90 -19.34
CA MET A 207 3.79 4.50 -19.75
C MET A 207 2.48 3.71 -19.62
N LYS A 208 1.43 4.32 -19.03
CA LYS A 208 0.12 3.69 -18.81
C LYS A 208 0.20 2.44 -17.92
N LEU A 209 1.06 2.47 -16.90
CA LEU A 209 1.07 1.43 -15.87
C LEU A 209 -0.28 1.39 -15.13
N LYS A 210 -0.59 0.24 -14.54
CA LYS A 210 -1.71 0.11 -13.61
C LYS A 210 -1.33 0.79 -12.28
N ILE A 211 -1.82 2.00 -12.08
CA ILE A 211 -1.55 2.79 -10.87
C ILE A 211 -2.76 2.66 -9.94
N ALA A 212 -2.53 2.01 -8.80
CA ALA A 212 -3.48 1.86 -7.70
C ALA A 212 -3.47 3.09 -6.78
N SER A 213 -4.50 3.28 -5.98
CA SER A 213 -4.51 4.28 -4.92
C SER A 213 -4.16 3.61 -3.59
N GLY A 214 -3.13 4.13 -2.92
CA GLY A 214 -2.81 3.75 -1.55
C GLY A 214 -2.00 4.87 -0.93
N SER A 215 -2.30 5.22 0.32
CA SER A 215 -1.76 6.43 0.93
C SER A 215 -0.63 6.17 1.94
N ASP A 216 -0.47 4.94 2.43
CA ASP A 216 0.34 4.63 3.63
C ASP A 216 -0.24 5.29 4.90
N ALA A 217 -1.58 5.33 5.02
CA ALA A 217 -2.23 5.90 6.19
C ALA A 217 -1.96 5.03 7.42
N GLY A 218 -1.31 5.62 8.42
CA GLY A 218 -0.77 4.99 9.62
C GLY A 218 0.22 5.97 10.25
N ASP A 219 1.23 6.36 9.47
CA ASP A 219 2.18 7.45 9.77
C ASP A 219 1.51 8.82 9.91
N PHE A 220 0.33 8.99 9.31
CA PHE A 220 -0.46 10.20 9.37
C PHE A 220 -1.97 9.86 9.41
N PRO A 221 -2.83 10.79 9.86
CA PRO A 221 -4.24 10.48 10.10
C PRO A 221 -4.96 9.90 8.86
N PRO A 222 -5.78 8.84 9.00
CA PRO A 222 -6.52 8.23 7.89
C PRO A 222 -7.45 9.19 7.11
N ALA A 223 -7.79 10.33 7.70
CA ALA A 223 -8.52 11.41 7.01
C ALA A 223 -7.76 12.01 5.81
N SER A 224 -6.45 11.79 5.74
CA SER A 224 -5.61 12.25 4.65
C SER A 224 -5.53 11.29 3.47
N ALA A 225 -6.23 10.15 3.45
CA ALA A 225 -6.21 9.26 2.28
C ALA A 225 -6.74 9.93 0.99
N ALA A 226 -7.62 10.93 1.10
CA ALA A 226 -8.03 11.76 -0.04
C ALA A 226 -6.89 12.65 -0.59
N ARG A 227 -5.86 12.94 0.22
CA ARG A 227 -4.66 13.67 -0.21
C ARG A 227 -3.89 12.89 -1.27
N GLU A 228 -3.90 11.56 -1.22
CA GLU A 228 -3.26 10.74 -2.25
C GLU A 228 -3.83 11.07 -3.64
N LEU A 229 -5.15 11.13 -3.76
CA LEU A 229 -5.83 11.42 -5.02
C LEU A 229 -5.58 12.85 -5.51
N GLU A 230 -5.52 13.82 -4.60
CA GLU A 230 -5.10 15.19 -4.92
C GLU A 230 -3.68 15.21 -5.49
N LEU A 231 -2.73 14.52 -4.83
CA LEU A 231 -1.34 14.46 -5.25
C LEU A 231 -1.16 13.75 -6.60
N MET A 232 -1.94 12.68 -6.85
CA MET A 232 -1.98 12.02 -8.15
C MET A 232 -2.43 13.00 -9.25
N VAL A 233 -3.43 13.84 -8.98
CA VAL A 233 -3.90 14.87 -9.93
C VAL A 233 -2.88 16.00 -10.09
N GLU A 234 -2.29 16.50 -9.01
CA GLU A 234 -1.21 17.49 -9.04
C GLU A 234 0.03 16.99 -9.80
N ALA A 235 0.28 15.68 -9.76
CA ALA A 235 1.35 15.04 -10.52
C ALA A 235 0.99 14.82 -12.00
N GLY A 236 -0.25 15.07 -12.41
CA GLY A 236 -0.67 15.09 -13.82
C GLY A 236 -1.68 14.00 -14.21
N MET A 237 -2.15 13.18 -13.27
CA MET A 237 -3.22 12.22 -13.55
C MET A 237 -4.56 12.95 -13.72
N PRO A 238 -5.35 12.70 -14.77
CA PRO A 238 -6.69 13.28 -14.88
C PRO A 238 -7.57 12.91 -13.68
N ALA A 239 -8.41 13.83 -13.18
CA ALA A 239 -9.25 13.61 -11.99
C ALA A 239 -10.12 12.34 -12.09
N LEU A 240 -10.72 12.07 -13.26
CA LEU A 240 -11.45 10.82 -13.50
C LEU A 240 -10.56 9.58 -13.31
N LYS A 241 -9.30 9.63 -13.75
CA LYS A 241 -8.35 8.52 -13.62
C LYS A 241 -7.91 8.32 -12.17
N ALA A 242 -7.75 9.39 -11.40
CA ALA A 242 -7.48 9.29 -9.96
C ALA A 242 -8.66 8.62 -9.22
N ILE A 243 -9.91 9.00 -9.53
CA ILE A 243 -11.09 8.31 -8.97
C ILE A 243 -11.14 6.84 -9.40
N GLN A 244 -10.82 6.54 -10.66
CA GLN A 244 -10.74 5.17 -11.16
C GLN A 244 -9.62 4.36 -10.48
N ALA A 245 -8.50 4.99 -10.11
CA ALA A 245 -7.44 4.35 -9.37
C ALA A 245 -7.98 3.83 -8.03
N ALA A 246 -8.64 4.69 -7.25
CA ALA A 246 -9.28 4.35 -5.97
C ALA A 246 -10.58 3.53 -6.06
N THR A 247 -10.99 3.08 -7.24
CA THR A 247 -12.23 2.32 -7.43
C THR A 247 -12.01 1.10 -8.32
N LEU A 248 -12.02 1.27 -9.64
CA LEU A 248 -11.89 0.19 -10.62
C LEU A 248 -10.53 -0.52 -10.52
N VAL A 249 -9.44 0.25 -10.46
CA VAL A 249 -8.08 -0.30 -10.46
C VAL A 249 -7.79 -1.00 -9.13
N ASP A 250 -8.15 -0.39 -8.00
CA ASP A 250 -8.02 -1.03 -6.70
C ASP A 250 -8.89 -2.28 -6.59
N ALA A 251 -10.14 -2.27 -7.10
CA ALA A 251 -10.96 -3.48 -7.14
C ALA A 251 -10.30 -4.61 -7.95
N GLU A 252 -9.67 -4.29 -9.09
CA GLU A 252 -8.90 -5.25 -9.88
C GLU A 252 -7.63 -5.72 -9.15
N LEU A 253 -6.92 -4.82 -8.46
CA LEU A 253 -5.77 -5.15 -7.62
C LEU A 253 -6.14 -6.14 -6.51
N LEU A 254 -7.28 -5.93 -5.86
CA LEU A 254 -7.80 -6.79 -4.79
C LEU A 254 -8.44 -8.10 -5.28
N GLY A 255 -8.63 -8.24 -6.61
CA GLY A 255 -9.34 -9.37 -7.20
C GLY A 255 -10.84 -9.36 -6.91
N TRP A 256 -11.41 -8.19 -6.60
CA TRP A 256 -12.81 -7.96 -6.25
C TRP A 256 -13.55 -7.10 -7.29
N GLN A 257 -13.03 -6.99 -8.51
CA GLN A 257 -13.63 -6.22 -9.61
C GLN A 257 -15.08 -6.62 -9.95
N ASP A 258 -15.47 -7.86 -9.68
CA ASP A 258 -16.83 -8.38 -9.88
C ASP A 258 -17.76 -8.10 -8.68
N ARG A 259 -17.22 -7.55 -7.59
CA ARG A 259 -17.93 -7.30 -6.32
C ARG A 259 -18.06 -5.81 -6.00
N ILE A 260 -17.03 -5.01 -6.28
CA ILE A 260 -16.94 -3.59 -5.92
C ILE A 260 -16.29 -2.77 -7.04
N GLY A 261 -16.09 -1.47 -6.81
CA GLY A 261 -15.34 -0.58 -7.69
C GLY A 261 -16.17 0.16 -8.75
N ALA A 262 -17.45 -0.21 -8.94
CA ALA A 262 -18.36 0.51 -9.83
C ALA A 262 -19.81 0.43 -9.34
N VAL A 263 -20.61 1.45 -9.69
CA VAL A 263 -22.06 1.44 -9.48
C VAL A 263 -22.72 0.74 -10.66
N GLU A 264 -22.81 -0.58 -10.57
CA GLU A 264 -23.31 -1.47 -11.64
C GLU A 264 -24.21 -2.57 -11.05
N PRO A 265 -25.23 -3.05 -11.80
CA PRO A 265 -26.05 -4.17 -11.35
C PRO A 265 -25.21 -5.41 -10.99
N GLY A 266 -25.51 -6.01 -9.84
CA GLY A 266 -24.83 -7.21 -9.33
C GLY A 266 -23.65 -6.94 -8.39
N LYS A 267 -23.11 -5.72 -8.35
CA LYS A 267 -22.07 -5.32 -7.39
C LYS A 267 -22.67 -4.93 -6.04
N LEU A 268 -21.83 -4.96 -5.00
CA LEU A 268 -22.19 -4.55 -3.65
C LEU A 268 -22.51 -3.04 -3.61
N ALA A 269 -23.52 -2.68 -2.84
CA ALA A 269 -23.96 -1.29 -2.65
C ALA A 269 -23.00 -0.51 -1.73
N ASP A 270 -21.80 -0.24 -2.24
CA ASP A 270 -20.78 0.57 -1.60
C ASP A 270 -20.72 1.92 -2.36
N VAL A 271 -21.32 2.97 -1.79
CA VAL A 271 -21.58 4.25 -2.47
C VAL A 271 -21.21 5.43 -1.57
N ILE A 272 -20.59 6.46 -2.14
CA ILE A 272 -20.36 7.74 -1.48
C ILE A 272 -20.99 8.89 -2.25
N ALA A 273 -21.33 9.97 -1.56
CA ALA A 273 -21.63 11.26 -2.19
C ALA A 273 -20.79 12.35 -1.54
N VAL A 274 -20.34 13.30 -2.36
CA VAL A 274 -19.48 14.42 -1.97
C VAL A 274 -20.12 15.75 -2.33
N ASP A 275 -19.76 16.79 -1.58
CA ASP A 275 -20.18 18.16 -1.83
C ASP A 275 -19.27 18.83 -2.87
N GLY A 276 -19.78 18.94 -4.10
CA GLY A 276 -19.07 19.47 -5.27
C GLY A 276 -18.85 18.43 -6.37
N ASN A 277 -18.21 18.85 -7.47
CA ASN A 277 -17.88 17.97 -8.60
C ASN A 277 -16.41 17.53 -8.53
N PRO A 278 -16.10 16.26 -8.20
CA PRO A 278 -14.72 15.78 -8.07
C PRO A 278 -13.95 15.72 -9.39
N LEU A 279 -14.62 15.83 -10.54
CA LEU A 279 -13.96 15.94 -11.85
C LEU A 279 -13.45 17.36 -12.14
N ALA A 280 -14.06 18.37 -11.51
CA ALA A 280 -13.64 19.77 -11.63
C ALA A 280 -12.69 20.18 -10.48
N ASP A 281 -12.93 19.66 -9.28
CA ASP A 281 -12.13 19.89 -8.08
C ASP A 281 -12.02 18.59 -7.28
N ILE A 282 -10.88 17.89 -7.42
CA ILE A 282 -10.65 16.60 -6.76
C ILE A 282 -10.69 16.70 -5.22
N SER A 283 -10.47 17.90 -4.64
CA SER A 283 -10.58 18.11 -3.20
C SER A 283 -12.00 17.93 -2.66
N ALA A 284 -13.02 17.87 -3.53
CA ALA A 284 -14.39 17.48 -3.17
C ALA A 284 -14.43 16.13 -2.43
N LEU A 285 -13.48 15.24 -2.66
CA LEU A 285 -13.35 13.97 -1.95
C LEU A 285 -13.07 14.13 -0.44
N ARG A 286 -12.66 15.32 0.04
CA ARG A 286 -12.61 15.62 1.48
C ARG A 286 -13.97 15.94 2.09
N ARG A 287 -14.94 16.33 1.26
CA ARG A 287 -16.27 16.81 1.65
C ARG A 287 -17.34 15.74 1.43
N VAL A 288 -17.04 14.50 1.85
CA VAL A 288 -18.01 13.40 1.82
C VAL A 288 -19.22 13.75 2.68
N ARG A 289 -20.44 13.60 2.14
CA ARG A 289 -21.73 13.84 2.83
C ARG A 289 -22.52 12.56 3.06
N PHE A 290 -22.26 11.56 2.23
CA PHE A 290 -22.95 10.28 2.27
C PHE A 290 -21.95 9.12 2.18
N VAL A 291 -22.14 8.10 3.02
CA VAL A 291 -21.39 6.84 2.95
C VAL A 291 -22.34 5.68 3.17
N MET A 292 -22.39 4.77 2.20
CA MET A 292 -23.08 3.50 2.26
C MET A 292 -22.09 2.36 2.01
N LYS A 293 -22.17 1.29 2.79
CA LYS A 293 -21.39 0.05 2.62
C LYS A 293 -22.35 -1.14 2.71
N GLY A 294 -22.38 -1.98 1.69
CA GLY A 294 -23.24 -3.17 1.65
C GLY A 294 -24.74 -2.86 1.76
N GLY A 295 -25.16 -1.66 1.33
CA GLY A 295 -26.56 -1.21 1.43
C GLY A 295 -26.93 -0.54 2.76
N GLU A 296 -26.04 -0.56 3.75
CA GLU A 296 -26.24 0.12 5.03
C GLU A 296 -25.63 1.54 4.99
N VAL A 297 -26.37 2.53 5.49
CA VAL A 297 -25.95 3.93 5.53
C VAL A 297 -25.20 4.22 6.83
N PHE A 298 -23.94 4.62 6.71
CA PHE A 298 -23.05 4.96 7.82
C PHE A 298 -22.91 6.47 8.02
N ARG A 299 -23.19 7.27 6.99
CA ARG A 299 -23.16 8.74 7.05
C ARG A 299 -24.21 9.34 6.12
N GLU A 300 -24.93 10.34 6.60
CA GLU A 300 -25.91 11.14 5.85
C GLU A 300 -26.06 12.52 6.52
N ARG A 301 -25.07 13.41 6.32
CA ARG A 301 -24.99 14.80 6.85
C ARG A 301 -23.73 15.51 6.32
#